data_AF-A0A6V8EKP1-F1
#
_entry.id   AF-A0A6V8EKP1-F1
#
_cell.length_a   1.000
_cell.length_b   1.000
_cell.length_c   1.000
_cell.angle_alpha   90.00
_cell.angle_beta   90.00
_cell.angle_gamma   90.00
#
_symmetry.space_group_name_H-M   'P 1'
#
loop_
_entity.id
_entity.type
_entity.pdbx_description
1 polymer ?
#
loop_
_entity_poly.entity_id
_entity_poly.type
_entity_poly.pdbx_seq_one_letter_code
_entity_poly.pdbx_strand_id
1 'polypeptide(L)'
;MIVRVWSVLKEEKTDLTEKQIEGWKNFLDLAMANGCERTTLAEDSERIIAVSYWPNQESLDSVINSDAYEEVGAKVQAAWGDQMIPNHEMTFNGSIVADS
;
A
#
# COMPACT_ATOMS: atom_id res chain seq x y z
N MET A 1 13.61 10.01 -4.02
CA MET A 1 12.81 8.77 -4.08
C MET A 1 12.43 8.36 -2.68
N ILE A 2 11.12 8.25 -2.42
CA ILE A 2 10.53 7.82 -1.16
C ILE A 2 9.73 6.56 -1.43
N VAL A 3 9.86 5.58 -0.55
CA VAL A 3 9.12 4.33 -0.62
C VAL A 3 8.20 4.28 0.59
N ARG A 4 6.90 4.17 0.34
CA ARG A 4 5.91 3.97 1.40
C ARG A 4 5.39 2.55 1.33
N VAL A 5 5.47 1.87 2.47
CA VAL A 5 5.06 0.47 2.62
C VAL A 5 3.92 0.38 3.62
N TRP A 6 2.89 -0.35 3.24
CA TRP A 6 1.88 -0.84 4.14
C TRP A 6 1.98 -2.35 4.21
N SER A 7 1.96 -2.90 5.42
CA SER A 7 1.99 -4.35 5.62
C SER A 7 0.90 -4.78 6.58
N VAL A 8 0.28 -5.91 6.25
CA VAL A 8 -0.67 -6.61 7.12
C VAL A 8 -0.20 -8.05 7.30
N LEU A 9 -0.23 -8.56 8.53
CA LEU A 9 0.05 -9.97 8.83
C LEU A 9 -1.18 -10.82 8.48
N LYS A 10 -0.96 -11.93 7.79
CA LYS A 10 -1.97 -12.96 7.55
C LYS A 10 -2.14 -13.75 8.84
N GLU A 11 -3.34 -13.76 9.40
CA GLU A 11 -3.70 -14.80 10.37
C GLU A 11 -3.77 -16.15 9.63
N GLU A 12 -3.32 -17.22 10.29
CA GLU A 12 -3.12 -18.54 9.66
C GLU A 12 -4.31 -18.94 8.77
N LYS A 13 -4.03 -19.17 7.47
CA LYS A 13 -4.98 -19.59 6.42
C LYS A 13 -6.04 -18.57 5.99
N THR A 14 -5.79 -17.28 6.17
CA THR A 14 -6.67 -16.24 5.62
C THR A 14 -6.19 -15.84 4.23
N ASP A 15 -6.92 -16.29 3.20
CA ASP A 15 -6.76 -15.77 1.84
C ASP A 15 -7.32 -14.34 1.76
N LEU A 16 -6.73 -13.53 0.88
CA LEU A 16 -7.22 -12.18 0.57
C LEU A 16 -8.65 -12.25 0.03
N THR A 17 -9.57 -11.51 0.65
CA THR A 17 -10.90 -11.31 0.07
C THR A 17 -10.84 -10.35 -1.11
N GLU A 18 -11.75 -10.47 -2.08
CA GLU A 18 -11.84 -9.54 -3.21
C GLU A 18 -11.99 -8.09 -2.75
N LYS A 19 -12.76 -7.84 -1.68
CA LYS A 19 -12.95 -6.51 -1.10
C LYS A 19 -11.65 -5.89 -0.57
N GLN A 20 -10.79 -6.71 0.03
CA GLN A 20 -9.48 -6.27 0.53
C GLN A 20 -8.52 -5.94 -0.63
N ILE A 21 -8.55 -6.75 -1.69
CA ILE A 21 -7.78 -6.51 -2.92
C ILE A 21 -8.25 -5.22 -3.60
N GLU A 22 -9.56 -5.03 -3.77
CA GLU A 22 -10.12 -3.82 -4.36
C GLU A 22 -9.81 -2.56 -3.55
N GLY A 23 -9.85 -2.65 -2.22
CA GLY A 23 -9.43 -1.55 -1.34
C GLY A 23 -8.01 -1.08 -1.66
N TRP A 24 -7.04 -1.99 -1.72
CA TRP A 24 -5.67 -1.66 -2.06
C TRP A 24 -5.49 -1.19 -3.50
N LYS A 25 -6.18 -1.79 -4.46
CA LYS A 25 -6.11 -1.35 -5.86
C LYS A 25 -6.54 0.11 -6.01
N ASN A 26 -7.67 0.49 -5.40
CA ASN A 26 -8.14 1.88 -5.43
C ASN A 26 -7.10 2.86 -4.86
N PHE A 27 -6.42 2.47 -3.78
CA PHE A 27 -5.34 3.26 -3.19
C PHE A 27 -4.12 3.39 -4.11
N LEU A 28 -3.66 2.28 -4.70
CA LEU A 28 -2.50 2.27 -5.57
C LEU A 28 -2.79 3.01 -6.89
N ASP A 29 -4.01 2.88 -7.43
CA ASP A 29 -4.46 3.62 -8.60
C ASP A 29 -4.53 5.13 -8.32
N LEU A 30 -5.04 5.53 -7.15
CA LEU A 30 -5.01 6.92 -6.71
C LEU A 30 -3.57 7.44 -6.60
N ALA A 31 -2.66 6.64 -6.05
CA ALA A 31 -1.25 7.00 -5.95
C ALA A 31 -0.63 7.22 -7.34
N MET A 32 -0.79 6.26 -8.26
CA MET A 32 -0.30 6.35 -9.64
C MET A 32 -0.86 7.56 -10.39
N ALA A 33 -2.14 7.86 -10.21
CA ALA A 33 -2.79 9.02 -10.83
C ALA A 33 -2.23 10.37 -10.34
N ASN A 34 -1.56 10.40 -9.19
CA ASN A 34 -1.09 11.63 -8.53
C ASN A 34 0.44 11.69 -8.37
N GLY A 35 1.17 11.06 -9.30
CA GLY A 35 2.63 11.23 -9.40
C GLY A 35 3.44 10.19 -8.65
N CYS A 36 2.81 9.11 -8.18
CA CYS A 36 3.54 7.90 -7.83
C CYS A 36 4.15 7.28 -9.10
N GLU A 37 5.42 6.91 -9.05
CA GLU A 37 6.16 6.38 -10.21
C GLU A 37 5.87 4.89 -10.43
N ARG A 38 5.62 4.17 -9.34
CA ARG A 38 5.41 2.72 -9.35
C ARG A 38 4.61 2.32 -8.12
N THR A 39 3.74 1.32 -8.30
CA THR A 39 3.04 0.65 -7.20
C THR A 39 3.19 -0.85 -7.30
N THR A 40 3.16 -1.54 -6.15
CA THR A 40 3.22 -3.00 -6.10
C THR A 40 2.31 -3.50 -4.99
N LEU A 41 1.47 -4.49 -5.29
CA LEU A 41 0.76 -5.28 -4.30
C LEU A 41 1.30 -6.70 -4.36
N ALA A 42 1.86 -7.18 -3.25
CA ALA A 42 2.44 -8.50 -3.14
C ALA A 42 1.86 -9.22 -1.91
N GLU A 43 1.81 -10.55 -1.96
CA GLU A 43 1.53 -11.37 -0.79
C GLU A 43 2.51 -12.54 -0.71
N ASP A 44 2.78 -12.97 0.52
CA ASP A 44 3.47 -14.22 0.82
C ASP A 44 2.64 -15.06 1.82
N SER A 45 3.24 -16.08 2.42
CA SER A 45 2.57 -16.96 3.39
C SER A 45 2.24 -16.27 4.73
N GLU A 46 2.93 -15.18 5.06
CA GLU A 46 2.80 -14.47 6.34
C GLU A 46 2.17 -13.08 6.20
N ARG A 47 2.28 -12.43 5.04
CA ARG A 47 2.01 -10.99 4.91
C ARG A 47 1.42 -10.62 3.56
N ILE A 48 0.68 -9.52 3.57
CA ILE A 48 0.29 -8.78 2.38
C ILE A 48 0.95 -7.40 2.47
N ILE A 49 1.59 -6.98 1.38
CA ILE A 49 2.43 -5.78 1.31
C ILE A 49 1.99 -4.93 0.12
N ALA A 50 1.62 -3.68 0.39
CA ALA A 50 1.37 -2.66 -0.61
C ALA A 50 2.50 -1.62 -0.58
N VAL A 51 3.14 -1.40 -1.73
CA VAL A 51 4.29 -0.51 -1.88
C VAL A 51 3.97 0.57 -2.91
N SER A 52 4.38 1.80 -2.63
CA SER A 52 4.30 2.94 -3.55
C SER A 52 5.63 3.70 -3.58
N TYR A 53 6.08 4.06 -4.77
CA TYR A 53 7.35 4.74 -5.02
C TYR A 53 7.09 6.17 -5.48
N TRP A 54 7.70 7.14 -4.80
CA TRP A 54 7.43 8.55 -5.00
C TRP A 54 8.71 9.31 -5.36
N PRO A 55 8.64 10.29 -6.27
CA PRO A 55 9.82 11.04 -6.67
C PRO A 55 10.35 11.88 -5.49
N ASN A 56 9.45 12.48 -4.71
CA ASN A 56 9.73 13.39 -3.61
C ASN A 56 8.57 13.41 -2.57
N GLN A 57 8.80 14.06 -1.42
CA GLN A 57 7.87 14.09 -0.30
C GLN A 57 6.64 14.95 -0.60
N GLU A 58 6.82 16.02 -1.38
CA GLU A 58 5.74 16.93 -1.76
C GLU A 58 4.65 16.21 -2.57
N SER A 59 5.03 15.36 -3.53
CA SER A 59 4.07 14.54 -4.29
C SER A 59 3.33 13.55 -3.41
N LEU A 60 4.02 12.92 -2.45
CA LEU A 60 3.39 12.02 -1.48
C LEU A 60 2.41 12.78 -0.56
N ASP A 61 2.83 13.91 0.00
CA ASP A 61 2.04 14.71 0.92
C ASP A 61 0.80 15.30 0.24
N SER A 62 0.92 15.71 -1.02
CA SER A 62 -0.23 16.18 -1.81
C SER A 62 -1.33 15.13 -1.91
N VAL A 63 -0.98 13.84 -1.90
CA VAL A 63 -1.93 12.74 -1.95
C VAL A 63 -2.47 12.45 -0.56
N ILE A 64 -1.59 12.26 0.44
CA ILE A 64 -2.01 11.94 1.81
C ILE A 64 -2.95 13.00 2.40
N ASN A 65 -2.74 14.26 2.03
CA ASN A 65 -3.55 15.38 2.53
C ASN A 65 -4.76 15.71 1.64
N SER A 66 -5.05 14.89 0.63
CA SER A 66 -6.20 15.12 -0.27
C SER A 66 -7.49 14.49 0.27
N ASP A 67 -8.63 15.13 0.01
CA ASP A 67 -9.96 14.59 0.36
C ASP A 67 -10.21 13.21 -0.28
N ALA A 68 -9.70 13.01 -1.51
CA ALA A 68 -9.79 11.74 -2.22
C ALA A 68 -9.06 10.61 -1.48
N TYR A 69 -7.94 10.94 -0.84
CA TYR A 69 -7.19 9.99 -0.03
C TYR A 69 -7.90 9.69 1.29
N GLU A 70 -8.62 10.64 1.89
CA GLU A 70 -9.45 10.38 3.06
C GLU A 70 -10.56 9.36 2.72
N GLU A 71 -11.25 9.54 1.60
CA GLU A 71 -12.30 8.60 1.14
C GLU A 71 -11.76 7.21 0.80
N VAL A 72 -10.62 7.14 0.09
CA VAL A 72 -9.99 5.85 -0.28
C VAL A 72 -9.36 5.19 0.94
N GLY A 73 -8.71 5.97 1.82
CA GLY A 73 -8.16 5.53 3.09
C GLY A 73 -9.24 4.95 4.00
N ALA A 74 -10.42 5.55 4.06
CA ALA A 74 -11.57 5.01 4.79
C ALA A 74 -12.05 3.67 4.22
N LYS A 75 -12.06 3.49 2.89
CA LYS A 75 -12.42 2.20 2.26
C LYS A 75 -11.40 1.12 2.57
N VAL A 76 -10.12 1.48 2.54
CA VAL A 76 -9.00 0.60 2.88
C VAL A 76 -9.06 0.20 4.36
N GLN A 77 -9.24 1.15 5.27
CA GLN A 77 -9.47 0.87 6.71
C GLN A 77 -10.75 0.05 6.93
N ALA A 78 -11.84 0.31 6.22
CA ALA A 78 -13.07 -0.49 6.36
C ALA A 78 -12.94 -1.93 5.84
N ALA A 79 -11.97 -2.20 4.95
CA ALA A 79 -11.69 -3.54 4.45
C ALA A 79 -10.69 -4.32 5.32
N TRP A 80 -9.86 -3.63 6.10
CA TRP A 80 -8.71 -4.22 6.80
C TRP A 80 -8.67 -3.98 8.32
N GLY A 81 -9.41 -3.01 8.85
CA GLY A 81 -9.45 -2.65 10.27
C GLY A 81 -8.11 -2.15 10.80
N ASP A 82 -7.88 -2.34 12.11
CA ASP A 82 -6.68 -1.91 12.84
C ASP A 82 -5.40 -2.71 12.48
N GLN A 83 -5.47 -3.65 11.55
CA GLN A 83 -4.36 -4.54 11.19
C GLN A 83 -3.33 -3.88 10.25
N MET A 84 -3.50 -2.60 9.92
CA MET A 84 -2.65 -1.86 9.00
C MET A 84 -1.55 -1.10 9.71
N ILE A 85 -0.30 -1.53 9.54
CA ILE A 85 0.86 -0.78 10.04
C ILE A 85 1.53 -0.09 8.84
N PRO A 86 1.37 1.25 8.69
CA PRO A 86 2.21 2.01 7.77
C PRO A 86 3.64 1.99 8.32
N ASN A 87 4.57 1.44 7.54
CA ASN A 87 5.96 1.42 7.94
C ASN A 87 6.72 2.55 7.23
N HIS A 88 7.17 3.52 8.03
CA HIS A 88 7.96 4.65 7.55
C HIS A 88 9.46 4.30 7.36
N GLU A 89 9.93 3.15 7.86
CA GLU A 89 11.36 2.78 7.87
C GLU A 89 11.63 1.31 7.49
N MET A 90 10.80 0.69 6.65
CA MET A 90 10.98 -0.73 6.38
C MET A 90 12.14 -0.99 5.41
N THR A 91 13.32 -1.28 5.96
CA THR A 91 14.32 -2.10 5.29
C THR A 91 13.66 -3.42 4.90
N PHE A 92 13.24 -3.52 3.64
CA PHE A 92 12.75 -4.75 3.04
C PHE A 92 13.86 -5.81 3.13
N ASN A 93 13.68 -6.79 4.01
CA ASN A 93 14.65 -7.88 4.23
C ASN A 93 14.32 -9.12 3.36
N GLY A 94 13.86 -8.87 2.13
CA GLY A 94 13.56 -9.87 1.11
C GLY A 94 14.40 -9.66 -0.15
N SER A 95 14.34 -10.58 -1.10
CA SER A 95 15.05 -10.45 -2.38
C SER A 95 14.09 -9.92 -3.46
N ILE A 96 14.43 -8.81 -4.12
CA ILE A 96 13.74 -8.40 -5.35
C ILE A 96 14.16 -9.37 -6.45
N VAL A 97 13.24 -10.25 -6.85
CA VAL A 97 13.48 -11.34 -7.79
C VAL A 97 13.27 -10.96 -9.27
N ALA A 98 12.67 -9.79 -9.55
CA ALA A 98 12.68 -9.11 -10.84
C ALA A 98 12.18 -7.64 -10.68
N ASP A 99 12.78 -6.72 -11.43
CA ASP A 99 12.39 -5.31 -11.60
C ASP A 99 12.33 -5.03 -13.11
N SER A 100 11.28 -4.35 -13.58
CA SER A 100 11.09 -3.92 -14.98
C SER A 100 11.33 -2.43 -15.16
#